data_AF-A0A523SDL4-F1
#
_entry.id   AF-A0A523SDL4-F1
#
_cell.length_a   1.000
_cell.length_b   1.000
_cell.length_c   1.000
_cell.angle_alpha   90.00
_cell.angle_beta   90.00
_cell.angle_gamma   90.00
#
_symmetry.space_group_name_H-M   'P 1'
#
loop_
_entity.id
_entity.type
_entity.pdbx_description
1 polymer ?
#
loop_
_entity_poly.entity_id
_entity_poly.type
_entity_poly.pdbx_seq_one_letter_code
_entity_poly.pdbx_strand_id
1 'polypeptide(L)'
;MMNDGYNSATTPEVISLIDDVLGTLADTINNGEFPEIGYYGSSKKNVEWSENGYEPVNAVPSFVDGRKVESAKTIAGLVYGLTCFKEHLEQKMSMSLRDLLDGEL
;
A
#
# COMPACT_ATOMS: atom_id res chain seq x y z
N MET A 1 -11.18 -30.82 -10.36
CA MET A 1 -10.84 -30.34 -9.01
C MET A 1 -9.57 -29.53 -9.13
N MET A 2 -9.68 -28.20 -9.12
CA MET A 2 -8.60 -27.30 -8.70
C MET A 2 -9.31 -26.18 -7.95
N ASN A 3 -9.17 -26.23 -6.62
CA ASN A 3 -9.66 -25.22 -5.71
C ASN A 3 -8.50 -24.23 -5.62
N ASP A 4 -8.44 -23.26 -6.53
CA ASP A 4 -7.52 -22.13 -6.41
C ASP A 4 -8.01 -21.29 -5.25
N GLY A 5 -7.62 -21.74 -4.05
CA GLY A 5 -7.85 -21.02 -2.83
C GLY A 5 -7.17 -19.67 -2.99
N TYR A 6 -7.99 -18.63 -3.16
CA TYR A 6 -7.62 -17.29 -2.73
C TYR A 6 -7.09 -17.46 -1.30
N ASN A 7 -5.78 -17.49 -1.12
CA ASN A 7 -5.15 -17.38 0.18
C ASN A 7 -5.47 -15.96 0.65
N SER A 8 -6.64 -15.82 1.27
CA SER A 8 -7.05 -14.62 1.96
C SER A 8 -6.00 -14.36 3.02
N ALA A 9 -5.14 -13.36 2.81
CA ALA A 9 -4.21 -12.91 3.83
C ALA A 9 -4.97 -12.72 5.15
N THR A 10 -4.47 -13.33 6.21
CA THR A 10 -5.04 -13.22 7.54
C THR A 10 -4.74 -11.84 8.12
N THR A 11 -5.58 -11.34 9.03
CA THR A 11 -5.35 -10.04 9.69
C THR A 11 -3.94 -9.91 10.28
N PRO A 12 -3.37 -10.93 10.96
CA PRO A 12 -1.99 -10.86 11.46
C PRO A 12 -0.94 -10.74 10.35
N GLU A 13 -1.12 -11.44 9.23
CA GLU A 13 -0.20 -11.33 8.08
C GLU A 13 -0.21 -9.93 7.48
N VAL A 14 -1.39 -9.31 7.38
CA VAL A 14 -1.52 -7.93 6.89
C VAL A 14 -0.89 -6.93 7.87
N ILE A 15 -1.11 -7.08 9.18
CA ILE A 15 -0.48 -6.22 10.20
C ILE A 15 1.04 -6.35 10.14
N SER A 16 1.57 -7.57 10.06
CA SER A 16 3.02 -7.80 9.94
C SER A 16 3.59 -7.11 8.71
N LEU A 17 2.90 -7.20 7.56
CA LEU A 17 3.32 -6.54 6.34
C LEU A 17 3.33 -5.01 6.49
N ILE A 18 2.33 -4.44 7.16
CA ILE A 18 2.30 -2.99 7.43
C ILE A 18 3.50 -2.58 8.30
N ASP A 19 3.81 -3.35 9.34
CA ASP A 19 4.94 -3.10 10.22
C ASP A 19 6.29 -3.17 9.49
N ASP A 20 6.47 -4.16 8.61
CA ASP A 20 7.66 -4.29 7.79
C ASP A 20 7.84 -3.08 6.85
N VAL A 21 6.75 -2.60 6.25
CA VAL A 21 6.77 -1.41 5.37
C VAL A 21 7.10 -0.15 6.16
N LEU A 22 6.43 0.10 7.29
CA LEU A 22 6.67 1.27 8.14
C LEU A 22 8.10 1.25 8.71
N GLY A 23 8.60 0.09 9.12
CA GLY A 23 9.97 -0.10 9.59
C GLY A 23 10.99 0.23 8.50
N THR A 24 10.79 -0.29 7.28
CA THR A 24 11.67 -0.01 6.14
C THR A 24 11.73 1.48 5.81
N LEU A 25 10.58 2.17 5.82
CA LEU A 25 10.52 3.62 5.61
C LEU A 25 11.26 4.38 6.72
N ALA A 26 11.08 3.99 7.98
CA ALA A 26 11.75 4.61 9.12
C ALA A 26 13.28 4.44 9.04
N ASP A 27 13.76 3.23 8.73
CA ASP A 27 15.19 2.94 8.59
C ASP A 27 15.81 3.77 7.46
N THR A 28 15.13 3.87 6.31
CA THR A 28 15.59 4.67 5.17
C THR A 28 15.75 6.14 5.56
N ILE A 29 14.76 6.72 6.24
CA ILE A 29 14.79 8.11 6.70
C ILE A 29 15.90 8.32 7.75
N ASN A 30 16.05 7.39 8.70
CA ASN A 30 17.07 7.46 9.75
C ASN A 30 18.50 7.39 9.19
N ASN A 31 18.69 6.70 8.07
CA ASN A 31 19.96 6.66 7.34
C ASN A 31 20.25 7.95 6.53
N GLY A 32 19.35 8.94 6.57
CA GLY A 32 19.46 10.18 5.79
C GLY A 32 19.14 9.98 4.30
N GLU A 33 18.52 8.85 3.95
CA GLU A 33 18.10 8.52 2.60
C GLU A 33 16.63 8.91 2.38
N PHE A 34 16.26 9.10 1.12
CA PHE A 34 14.88 9.36 0.74
C PHE A 34 14.25 8.07 0.22
N PRO A 35 13.08 7.66 0.74
CA PRO A 35 12.45 6.43 0.30
C PRO A 35 11.96 6.55 -1.14
N GLU A 36 12.08 5.45 -1.87
CA GLU A 36 11.51 5.28 -3.20
C GLU A 36 10.46 4.18 -3.14
N ILE A 37 9.23 4.48 -3.59
CA ILE A 37 8.12 3.54 -3.53
C ILE A 37 7.70 3.18 -4.95
N GLY A 38 7.99 1.94 -5.32
CA GLY A 38 7.49 1.33 -6.55
C GLY A 38 6.00 1.00 -6.44
N TYR A 39 5.21 1.43 -7.41
CA TYR A 39 3.80 1.08 -7.52
C TYR A 39 3.46 0.72 -8.96
N TYR A 40 2.66 -0.33 -9.13
CA TYR A 40 2.02 -0.59 -10.41
C TYR A 40 0.79 0.31 -10.51
N GLY A 41 0.58 0.95 -11.67
CA GLY A 41 -0.62 1.74 -11.86
C GLY A 41 -1.85 0.85 -11.65
N SER A 42 -2.63 1.09 -10.59
CA SER A 42 -3.86 0.33 -10.30
C SER A 42 -5.08 0.88 -11.03
N SER A 43 -4.87 1.78 -12.00
CA SER A 43 -5.96 2.31 -12.79
C SER A 43 -6.59 1.20 -13.62
N LYS A 44 -7.92 1.24 -13.83
CA LYS A 44 -8.64 0.38 -14.78
C LYS A 44 -8.00 0.33 -16.19
N LYS A 45 -7.11 1.28 -16.52
CA LYS A 45 -6.37 1.35 -17.78
C LYS A 45 -5.12 0.46 -17.83
N ASN A 46 -4.68 -0.10 -16.69
CA ASN A 46 -3.47 -0.91 -16.58
C ASN A 46 -3.78 -2.37 -16.22
N VAL A 47 -5.04 -2.78 -16.31
CA VAL A 47 -5.48 -4.17 -16.14
C VAL A 47 -6.40 -4.54 -17.30
N GLU A 48 -6.13 -5.66 -17.95
CA GLU A 48 -6.92 -6.24 -19.04
C GLU A 48 -7.47 -7.59 -18.58
N TRP A 49 -8.66 -7.94 -19.07
CA TRP A 49 -9.27 -9.23 -18.78
C TRP A 49 -8.77 -10.30 -19.77
N SER A 50 -8.20 -11.38 -19.25
CA SER A 50 -7.84 -12.60 -19.98
C SER A 50 -8.71 -13.78 -19.52
N GLU A 51 -8.57 -14.94 -20.17
CA GLU A 51 -9.23 -16.19 -19.72
C GLU A 51 -8.79 -16.61 -18.30
N ASN A 52 -7.67 -16.07 -17.81
CA ASN A 52 -7.12 -16.34 -16.47
C ASN A 52 -7.46 -15.25 -15.43
N GLY A 53 -8.20 -14.21 -15.82
CA GLY A 53 -8.61 -13.12 -14.92
C GLY A 53 -8.06 -11.75 -15.34
N TYR A 54 -7.95 -10.81 -14.40
CA TYR A 54 -7.39 -9.49 -14.68
C TYR A 54 -5.86 -9.54 -14.64
N GLU A 55 -5.22 -9.28 -15.78
CA GLU A 55 -3.77 -9.24 -15.95
C GLU A 55 -3.27 -7.80 -16.13
N PRO A 56 -2.10 -7.42 -15.59
CA PRO A 56 -1.55 -6.09 -15.78
C PRO A 56 -1.13 -5.86 -17.24
N VAL A 57 -1.63 -4.78 -17.87
CA VAL A 57 -1.28 -4.39 -19.25
C VAL A 57 0.16 -3.90 -19.34
N ASN A 58 0.65 -3.24 -18.29
CA ASN A 58 2.02 -2.76 -18.20
C ASN A 58 2.63 -3.19 -16.87
N ALA A 59 3.57 -4.14 -16.95
CA ALA A 59 4.31 -4.67 -15.81
C ALA A 59 5.50 -3.80 -15.41
N VAL A 60 5.57 -2.55 -15.89
CA VAL A 60 6.62 -1.61 -15.50
C VAL A 60 6.15 -0.84 -14.25
N PRO A 61 6.83 -0.99 -13.10
CA PRO A 61 6.52 -0.20 -11.92
C PRO A 61 6.81 1.29 -12.17
N SER A 62 5.91 2.14 -11.72
CA SER A 62 6.16 3.57 -11.53
C SER A 62 6.77 3.80 -10.15
N PHE A 63 7.48 4.91 -9.95
CA PHE A 63 8.18 5.18 -8.69
C PHE A 63 7.84 6.56 -8.13
N VAL A 64 7.56 6.60 -6.83
CA VAL A 64 7.50 7.84 -6.05
C VAL A 64 8.89 8.09 -5.47
N ASP A 65 9.56 9.17 -5.90
CA ASP A 65 10.91 9.54 -5.45
C ASP A 65 10.83 10.52 -4.27
N GLY A 66 11.16 10.07 -3.06
CA GLY A 66 11.05 10.85 -1.84
C GLY A 66 11.88 12.13 -1.78
N ARG A 67 12.83 12.35 -2.70
CA ARG A 67 13.58 13.61 -2.80
C ARG A 67 12.73 14.77 -3.32
N LYS A 68 11.63 14.47 -4.00
CA LYS A 68 10.73 15.48 -4.57
C LYS A 68 9.73 15.93 -3.50
N VAL A 69 9.55 17.25 -3.37
CA VAL A 69 8.61 17.85 -2.40
C VAL A 69 7.17 17.33 -2.59
N GLU A 70 6.75 17.15 -3.84
CA GLU A 70 5.46 16.55 -4.21
C GLU A 70 5.31 15.11 -3.69
N SER A 71 6.40 14.35 -3.67
CA SER A 71 6.45 12.97 -3.19
C SER A 71 6.54 12.87 -1.66
N ALA A 72 7.13 13.86 -0.98
CA ALA A 72 7.16 13.91 0.48
C ALA A 72 5.74 13.93 1.09
N LYS A 73 4.81 14.67 0.48
CA LYS A 73 3.39 14.65 0.88
C LYS A 73 2.76 13.26 0.67
N THR A 74 3.09 12.59 -0.43
CA THR A 74 2.60 11.23 -0.71
C THR A 74 3.14 10.22 0.29
N ILE A 75 4.43 10.30 0.65
CA ILE A 75 5.05 9.42 1.65
C ILE A 75 4.43 9.66 3.03
N ALA A 76 4.25 10.93 3.43
CA ALA A 76 3.58 11.25 4.70
C ALA A 76 2.14 10.72 4.74
N GLY A 77 1.39 10.89 3.65
CA GLY A 77 0.03 10.35 3.52
C GLY A 77 -0.01 8.81 3.54
N LEU A 78 0.99 8.16 2.94
CA LEU A 78 1.12 6.70 2.98
C LEU A 78 1.39 6.21 4.41
N VAL A 79 2.37 6.82 5.10
CA VAL A 79 2.69 6.49 6.49
C VAL A 79 1.45 6.65 7.37
N TYR A 80 0.78 7.80 7.28
CA TYR A 80 -0.44 8.07 8.03
C TYR A 80 -1.53 7.03 7.74
N GLY A 81 -1.83 6.78 6.46
CA GLY A 81 -2.86 5.84 6.07
C GLY A 81 -2.58 4.40 6.53
N LEU A 82 -1.32 3.96 6.45
CA LEU A 82 -0.90 2.64 6.94
C LEU A 82 -1.03 2.53 8.46
N THR A 83 -0.65 3.57 9.21
CA THR A 83 -0.81 3.61 10.67
C THR A 83 -2.28 3.53 11.07
N CYS A 84 -3.14 4.38 10.50
CA CYS A 84 -4.58 4.33 10.79
C CYS A 84 -5.19 2.99 10.42
N PHE A 85 -4.80 2.43 9.26
CA PHE A 85 -5.31 1.14 8.80
C PHE A 85 -4.92 0.00 9.75
N LYS A 86 -3.66 -0.02 10.21
CA LYS A 86 -3.19 -0.97 11.23
C LYS A 86 -4.03 -0.88 12.51
N GLU A 87 -4.25 0.32 13.04
CA GLU A 87 -5.04 0.52 14.27
C GLU A 87 -6.46 -0.04 14.14
N HIS A 88 -7.10 0.15 12.98
CA HIS A 88 -8.44 -0.38 12.73
C HIS A 88 -8.44 -1.92 12.68
N LEU A 89 -7.43 -2.53 12.03
CA LEU A 89 -7.29 -3.98 11.97
C LEU A 89 -7.07 -4.59 13.36
N GLU A 90 -6.23 -3.97 14.19
CA GLU A 90 -5.98 -4.40 15.58
C GLU A 90 -7.24 -4.34 16.45
N GLN A 91 -8.08 -3.31 16.23
CA GLN A 91 -9.35 -3.13 16.93
C GLN A 91 -10.51 -3.94 16.30
N LYS A 92 -10.25 -4.73 15.26
CA LYS A 92 -11.26 -5.50 14.50
C LYS A 92 -12.40 -4.61 13.94
N MET A 93 -12.07 -3.36 13.61
CA MET A 93 -13.00 -2.42 12.98
C MET A 93 -12.82 -2.42 11.46
N SER A 94 -13.92 -2.31 10.72
CA SER A 94 -13.84 -2.05 9.28
C SER A 94 -13.59 -0.56 9.05
N MET A 95 -12.58 -0.22 8.27
CA MET A 95 -12.34 1.15 7.82
C MET A 95 -12.99 1.36 6.45
N SER A 96 -13.82 2.39 6.31
CA SER A 96 -14.27 2.88 5.01
C SER A 96 -13.29 3.90 4.45
N LEU A 97 -13.33 4.13 3.13
CA LEU A 97 -12.54 5.20 2.49
C LEU A 97 -12.86 6.59 3.06
N ARG A 98 -14.05 6.79 3.64
CA ARG A 98 -14.40 8.06 4.30
C ARG A 98 -13.69 8.20 5.64
N ASP A 99 -13.66 7.13 6.43
CA ASP A 99 -12.98 7.13 7.73
C ASP A 99 -11.47 7.42 7.59
N LEU A 100 -10.87 7.01 6.46
CA LEU A 100 -9.48 7.31 6.14
C LEU A 100 -9.24 8.79 5.72
N LEU A 101 -10.24 9.45 5.11
CA LEU A 101 -10.10 10.78 4.51
C LEU A 101 -10.70 11.91 5.37
N ASP A 102 -11.58 11.58 6.31
CA ASP A 102 -12.21 12.55 7.23
C ASP A 102 -11.32 12.89 8.44
N GLY A 103 -10.23 12.15 8.66
CA GLY A 103 -9.17 12.54 9.59
C GLY A 103 -8.30 13.62 8.95
N GLU A 104 -8.55 14.88 9.31
CA GLU A 104 -7.89 16.08 8.75
C GLU A 104 -6.38 15.91 8.50
N LEU A 105 -5.99 16.01 7.22
CA LEU A 105 -4.62 16.24 6.75
C LEU A 105 -4.41 17.72 6.43
#